data_AF-A0A425WIM1-F1
#
_entry.id   AF-A0A425WIM1-F1
#
_cell.length_a   1.000
_cell.length_b   1.000
_cell.length_c   1.000
_cell.angle_alpha   90.00
_cell.angle_beta   90.00
_cell.angle_gamma   90.00
#
_symmetry.space_group_name_H-M   'P 1'
#
loop_
_entity.id
_entity.type
_entity.pdbx_description
1 polymer ?
#
loop_
_entity_poly.entity_id
_entity_poly.type
_entity_poly.pdbx_seq_one_letter_code
_entity_poly.pdbx_strand_id
1 'polypeptide(L)'
;MIDSFFQLLKGFFLQRMAAGRKLSPQSVSSYRDVFSLMLRWLCDERGTDASEMGMGELTAENIEEFLLFLAERRNNSAQTVNCRLAAIKAFCS
;
A
#
# COMPACT_ATOMS: atom_id res chain seq x y z
N MET A 1 5.97 -22.72 -1.16
CA MET A 1 6.59 -21.50 -1.71
C MET A 1 5.83 -20.35 -1.08
N ILE A 2 6.44 -19.63 -0.14
CA ILE A 2 5.79 -18.45 0.45
C ILE A 2 5.80 -17.40 -0.66
N ASP A 3 4.63 -16.97 -1.13
CA ASP A 3 4.56 -15.90 -2.12
C ASP A 3 5.20 -14.66 -1.53
N SER A 4 6.26 -14.15 -2.16
CA SER A 4 6.86 -12.89 -1.74
C SER A 4 5.82 -11.77 -1.82
N PHE A 5 5.91 -10.78 -0.94
CA PHE A 5 5.03 -9.62 -0.94
C PHE A 5 4.82 -9.02 -2.34
N PHE A 6 5.87 -8.94 -3.14
CA PHE A 6 5.81 -8.45 -4.52
C PHE A 6 4.98 -9.32 -5.45
N GLN A 7 4.95 -10.65 -5.27
CA GLN A 7 4.08 -11.53 -6.04
C GLN A 7 2.61 -11.33 -5.67
N LEU A 8 2.31 -11.18 -4.38
CA LEU A 8 0.95 -10.86 -3.91
C LEU A 8 0.50 -9.51 -4.44
N LEU A 9 1.37 -8.49 -4.39
CA LEU A 9 1.09 -7.16 -4.91
C LEU A 9 0.86 -7.19 -6.43
N LYS A 10 1.73 -7.90 -7.17
CA LYS A 10 1.58 -8.08 -8.62
C LYS A 10 0.29 -8.83 -8.96
N GLY A 11 -0.03 -9.89 -8.20
CA GLY A 11 -1.27 -10.65 -8.34
C GLY A 11 -2.51 -9.80 -8.06
N PHE A 12 -2.50 -9.03 -6.98
CA PHE A 12 -3.56 -8.09 -6.63
C PHE A 12 -3.80 -7.07 -7.75
N PHE A 13 -2.73 -6.46 -8.28
CA PHE A 13 -2.84 -5.55 -9.41
C PHE A 13 -3.33 -6.28 -10.66
N LEU A 14 -2.73 -7.40 -11.06
CA LEU A 14 -3.14 -8.13 -12.27
C LEU A 14 -4.59 -8.63 -12.19
N GLN A 15 -5.00 -9.24 -11.06
CA GLN A 15 -6.35 -9.77 -10.89
C GLN A 15 -7.39 -8.68 -10.70
N ARG A 16 -7.19 -7.68 -9.82
CA ARG A 16 -8.20 -6.61 -9.69
C ARG A 16 -8.25 -5.70 -10.90
N MET A 17 -7.13 -5.43 -11.57
CA MET A 17 -7.13 -4.56 -12.75
C MET A 17 -7.64 -5.28 -14.01
N ALA A 18 -7.37 -6.58 -14.17
CA ALA A 18 -7.83 -7.32 -15.34
C ALA A 18 -9.23 -7.93 -15.16
N ALA A 19 -9.62 -8.34 -13.95
CA ALA A 19 -10.84 -9.12 -13.73
C ALA A 19 -12.03 -8.33 -13.14
N GLY A 20 -11.87 -7.08 -12.68
CA GLY A 20 -12.91 -6.47 -11.82
C GLY A 20 -13.05 -4.94 -11.84
N ARG A 21 -14.08 -4.48 -12.58
CA ARG A 21 -14.99 -3.35 -12.28
C ARG A 21 -14.41 -1.91 -12.26
N LYS A 22 -14.65 -1.14 -13.33
CA LYS A 22 -14.83 0.34 -13.35
C LYS A 22 -13.76 1.22 -12.65
N LEU A 23 -12.60 0.71 -12.27
CA LEU A 23 -11.53 1.54 -11.73
C LEU A 23 -10.87 2.32 -12.87
N SER A 24 -10.81 3.64 -12.74
CA SER A 24 -10.13 4.47 -13.73
C SER A 24 -8.63 4.19 -13.68
N PRO A 25 -7.89 4.45 -14.78
CA PRO A 25 -6.43 4.44 -14.77
C PRO A 25 -5.83 5.29 -13.64
N GLN A 26 -6.52 6.37 -13.26
CA GLN A 26 -6.15 7.24 -12.15
C GLN A 26 -6.24 6.53 -10.79
N SER A 27 -7.30 5.75 -10.56
CA SER A 27 -7.46 4.96 -9.33
C SER A 27 -6.39 3.87 -9.23
N VAL A 28 -6.06 3.23 -10.35
CA VAL A 28 -4.98 2.24 -10.41
C VAL A 28 -3.63 2.87 -10.09
N SER A 29 -3.31 4.02 -10.70
CA SER A 29 -2.07 4.75 -10.41
C SER A 29 -2.00 5.12 -8.94
N SER A 30 -3.08 5.68 -8.40
CA SER A 30 -3.15 6.06 -6.99
C SER A 30 -2.93 4.88 -6.04
N TYR A 31 -3.43 3.69 -6.38
CA TYR A 31 -3.18 2.48 -5.58
C TYR A 31 -1.70 2.09 -5.64
N ARG A 32 -1.09 2.06 -6.83
CA ARG A 32 0.35 1.78 -6.98
C ARG A 32 1.20 2.78 -6.19
N ASP A 33 0.83 4.05 -6.25
CA ASP A 33 1.56 5.12 -5.57
C ASP A 33 1.52 4.94 -4.04
N VAL A 34 0.41 4.48 -3.49
CA VAL A 34 0.29 4.17 -2.05
C VAL A 34 1.26 3.09 -1.62
N PHE A 35 1.29 1.95 -2.31
CA PHE A 35 2.21 0.87 -1.94
C PHE A 35 3.66 1.27 -2.16
N SER A 36 3.96 1.98 -3.25
CA SER A 36 5.31 2.49 -3.50
C SER A 36 5.79 3.48 -2.44
N LEU A 37 4.85 4.22 -1.83
CA LEU A 37 5.13 5.17 -0.77
C LEU A 37 5.26 4.47 0.59
N MET A 38 4.40 3.51 0.88
CA MET A 38 4.45 2.71 2.10
C MET A 38 5.73 1.87 2.17
N LEU A 39 6.16 1.27 1.05
CA LEU A 39 7.42 0.54 0.96
C LEU A 39 8.60 1.45 1.29
N ARG A 40 8.66 2.65 0.68
CA ARG A 40 9.71 3.63 1.00
C ARG A 40 9.69 4.05 2.47
N TRP A 41 8.50 4.32 3.01
CA TRP A 41 8.34 4.68 4.41
C TRP A 41 8.81 3.56 5.35
N LEU A 42 8.52 2.29 5.04
CA LEU A 42 9.02 1.14 5.81
C LEU A 42 10.55 1.03 5.74
N CYS A 43 11.14 1.21 4.56
CA CYS A 43 12.60 1.25 4.43
C CYS A 43 13.21 2.38 5.28
N ASP A 44 12.63 3.57 5.22
CA ASP A 44 13.16 4.77 5.86
C ASP A 44 13.03 4.71 7.40
N GLU A 45 11.88 4.27 7.92
CA GLU A 45 11.59 4.29 9.37
C GLU A 45 11.95 2.99 10.10
N ARG A 46 11.86 1.83 9.42
CA ARG A 46 12.13 0.52 10.05
C ARG A 46 13.49 -0.05 9.67
N GLY A 47 14.17 0.51 8.67
CA GLY A 47 15.44 -0.01 8.16
C GLY A 47 15.29 -1.37 7.45
N THR A 48 14.06 -1.77 7.14
CA THR A 48 13.76 -3.04 6.47
C THR A 48 14.20 -2.95 5.01
N ASP A 49 15.04 -3.88 4.56
CA ASP A 49 15.42 -3.94 3.15
C ASP A 49 14.17 -4.23 2.31
N ALA A 50 14.03 -3.53 1.19
CA ALA A 50 12.87 -3.70 0.32
C ALA A 50 12.72 -5.14 -0.19
N SER A 51 13.82 -5.89 -0.29
CA SER A 51 13.84 -7.30 -0.65
C SER A 51 13.38 -8.25 0.46
N GLU A 52 13.43 -7.81 1.72
CA GLU A 52 12.98 -8.56 2.90
C GLU A 52 11.56 -8.20 3.33
N MET A 53 10.95 -7.17 2.71
CA MET A 53 9.57 -6.80 2.99
C MET A 53 8.61 -7.95 2.69
N GLY A 54 7.95 -8.41 3.74
CA GLY A 54 6.93 -9.45 3.71
C GLY A 54 5.56 -8.93 4.17
N MET A 55 4.56 -9.81 4.13
CA MET A 55 3.23 -9.53 4.70
C MET A 55 3.29 -9.26 6.22
N GLY A 56 4.36 -9.67 6.91
CA GLY A 56 4.57 -9.40 8.34
C GLY A 56 4.71 -7.92 8.68
N GLU A 57 5.13 -7.08 7.72
CA GLU A 57 5.26 -5.64 7.92
C GLU A 57 3.93 -4.88 7.79
N LEU A 58 2.88 -5.53 7.28
CA LEU A 58 1.52 -4.97 7.20
C LEU A 58 0.76 -5.14 8.52
N THR A 59 1.38 -4.74 9.62
CA THR A 59 0.74 -4.70 10.93
C THR A 59 -0.20 -3.50 11.03
N ALA A 60 -1.20 -3.58 11.92
CA ALA A 60 -2.09 -2.45 12.18
C ALA A 60 -1.31 -1.21 12.65
N GLU A 61 -0.28 -1.41 13.47
CA GLU A 61 0.60 -0.35 13.97
C GLU A 61 1.37 0.34 12.84
N ASN A 62 2.00 -0.42 11.94
CA ASN A 62 2.71 0.15 10.78
C ASN A 62 1.75 0.89 9.85
N ILE A 63 0.52 0.38 9.66
CA ILE A 63 -0.49 1.07 8.86
C ILE A 63 -0.91 2.38 9.54
N GLU A 64 -1.15 2.39 10.85
CA GLU A 64 -1.53 3.60 11.58
C GLU A 64 -0.43 4.67 11.55
N GLU A 65 0.82 4.29 11.84
CA GLU A 65 1.97 5.21 11.76
C GLU A 65 2.17 5.74 10.33
N PHE A 66 2.00 4.89 9.32
CA PHE A 66 2.05 5.31 7.93
C PHE A 66 0.97 6.34 7.59
N LEU A 67 -0.28 6.13 8.03
CA LEU A 67 -1.36 7.10 7.80
C LEU A 67 -1.10 8.43 8.53
N LEU A 68 -0.51 8.39 9.73
CA LEU A 68 -0.10 9.58 10.45
C LEU A 68 0.98 10.35 9.69
N PHE A 69 1.99 9.65 9.18
CA PHE A 69 3.00 10.23 8.29
C PHE A 69 2.36 10.90 7.07
N LEU A 70 1.36 10.26 6.46
CA LEU A 70 0.64 10.85 5.33
C LEU A 70 -0.14 12.12 5.69
N ALA A 71 -0.73 12.17 6.87
CA ALA A 71 -1.48 13.34 7.34
C ALA A 71 -0.52 14.48 7.71
N GLU A 72 0.52 14.20 8.49
CA GLU A 72 1.35 15.23 9.12
C GLU A 72 2.55 15.65 8.28
N ARG A 73 3.29 14.69 7.72
CA ARG A 73 4.55 14.98 7.00
C ARG A 73 4.31 15.30 5.53
N ARG A 74 3.28 14.69 4.93
CA ARG A 74 2.88 14.92 3.54
C ARG A 74 1.72 15.92 3.40
N ASN A 75 1.14 16.36 4.52
CA ASN A 75 0.01 17.30 4.58
C ASN A 75 -1.20 16.87 3.72
N ASN A 76 -1.46 15.55 3.62
CA ASN A 76 -2.59 15.05 2.86
C ASN A 76 -3.90 15.29 3.62
N SER A 77 -4.96 15.64 2.90
CA SER A 77 -6.30 15.75 3.50
C SER A 77 -6.79 14.41 4.03
N ALA A 78 -7.70 14.46 5.02
CA ALA A 78 -8.36 13.26 5.56
C ALA A 78 -9.02 12.41 4.46
N GLN A 79 -9.59 13.05 3.43
CA GLN A 79 -10.15 12.35 2.26
C GLN A 79 -9.09 11.53 1.54
N THR A 80 -7.91 12.11 1.30
CA THR A 80 -6.80 11.43 0.63
C THR A 80 -6.30 10.27 1.48
N VAL A 81 -6.09 10.49 2.78
CA VAL A 81 -5.67 9.42 3.72
C VAL A 81 -6.66 8.26 3.71
N ASN A 82 -7.97 8.54 3.77
CA ASN A 82 -9.02 7.52 3.73
C ASN A 82 -9.03 6.72 2.41
N CYS A 83 -8.84 7.38 1.26
CA CYS A 83 -8.71 6.69 -0.02
C CYS A 83 -7.52 5.73 -0.04
N ARG A 84 -6.40 6.12 0.59
CA ARG A 84 -5.19 5.30 0.66
C ARG A 84 -5.36 4.12 1.63
N LEU A 85 -6.02 4.35 2.77
CA LEU A 85 -6.41 3.27 3.69
C LEU A 85 -7.35 2.27 3.01
N ALA A 86 -8.30 2.73 2.20
CA ALA A 86 -9.19 1.84 1.47
C ALA A 86 -8.43 0.94 0.48
N ALA A 87 -7.37 1.45 -0.17
CA ALA A 87 -6.51 0.66 -1.03
C ALA A 87 -5.73 -0.43 -0.26
N ILE A 88 -5.21 -0.09 0.93
CA ILE A 88 -4.51 -1.04 1.81
C ILE A 88 -5.50 -2.13 2.29
N LYS A 89 -6.68 -1.74 2.77
CA LYS A 89 -7.73 -2.69 3.20
C LYS A 89 -8.16 -3.62 2.06
N ALA A 90 -8.28 -3.09 0.86
CA ALA A 90 -8.59 -3.85 -0.34
C ALA A 90 -7.52 -4.90 -0.69
N PHE A 91 -6.25 -4.64 -0.36
CA PHE A 91 -5.16 -5.59 -0.58
C PHE A 91 -5.12 -6.69 0.48
N CYS A 92 -5.48 -6.37 1.72
CA CYS A 92 -5.54 -7.33 2.82
C CYS A 92 -6.83 -8.18 2.87
N SER A 93 -7.80 -7.93 1.98
CA SER A 93 -9.06 -8.67 1.89
C SER A 93 -8.97 -9.86 0.96
#